data_AF-A0A3B9L1L8-F1
#
_entry.id   AF-A0A3B9L1L8-F1
#
_cell.length_a   1.000
_cell.length_b   1.000
_cell.length_c   1.000
_cell.angle_alpha   90.00
_cell.angle_beta   90.00
_cell.angle_gamma   90.00
#
_symmetry.space_group_name_H-M   'P 1'
#
loop_
_entity.id
_entity.type
_entity.pdbx_description
1 polymer ?
#
loop_
_entity_poly.entity_id
_entity_poly.type
_entity_poly.pdbx_seq_one_letter_code
_entity_poly.pdbx_strand_id
1 'polypeptide(L)'
;MESQGGVWIGTKLDESISDHFLKEYDGGKFDRHALHLQPSEYNDYYLGYANSVLWPLFHGRTDLLDVAHGQLAAYASVNQKLAEATRHLITDDDTIWIHDYHFIPLASELRKLGVQNPIGFFLHTPFPTTSDVHALTHKRNLLDWLSAYDLVGLQTQRDVSAMIEVCRTVFGGQMLSDGRIRCQGRDIWPASFPIGIEAENFRRTAEAQKPLAPQIASGQRLLIGVDRLDYSKGLPHKFRGFQRYLEDRASSDSPLTLLQIASPTREDVEAYQEVRRELEQITGQVNGRFAELGYIPIQYIHRSVPRDYLAGLYRRADIALVTPLIDGMNL
;
A
#
# COMPACT_ATOMS: atom_id res chain seq x y z
N MET A 1 -8.00 -14.51 12.41
CA MET A 1 -9.40 -14.08 12.58
C MET A 1 -10.39 -15.13 12.07
N GLU A 2 -10.45 -15.49 10.79
CA GLU A 2 -11.42 -16.50 10.32
C GLU A 2 -11.37 -17.85 11.06
N SER A 3 -10.19 -18.27 11.53
CA SER A 3 -9.99 -19.51 12.27
C SER A 3 -10.07 -19.38 13.80
N GLN A 4 -9.94 -18.16 14.33
CA GLN A 4 -9.73 -17.92 15.78
C GLN A 4 -10.71 -16.91 16.38
N GLY A 5 -11.60 -16.32 15.58
CA GLY A 5 -12.41 -15.17 15.99
C GLY A 5 -11.59 -13.88 16.09
N GLY A 6 -12.19 -12.85 16.70
CA GLY A 6 -11.58 -11.54 16.96
C GLY A 6 -12.42 -10.38 16.43
N VAL A 7 -11.91 -9.16 16.63
CA VAL A 7 -12.55 -7.91 16.20
C VAL A 7 -11.68 -7.23 15.13
N TRP A 8 -12.26 -6.89 13.98
CA TRP A 8 -11.59 -6.11 12.93
C TRP A 8 -12.13 -4.69 12.96
N ILE A 9 -11.24 -3.72 13.11
CA ILE A 9 -11.62 -2.30 13.14
C ILE A 9 -10.94 -1.54 12.01
N GLY A 10 -11.71 -0.72 11.29
CA GLY A 10 -11.20 0.15 10.24
C GLY A 10 -11.80 1.55 10.28
N THR A 11 -11.60 2.30 9.21
CA THR A 11 -12.22 3.61 8.98
C THR A 11 -13.02 3.59 7.68
N LYS A 12 -14.11 4.37 7.61
CA LYS A 12 -14.94 4.47 6.40
C LYS A 12 -15.43 5.89 6.20
N LEU A 13 -15.37 6.41 4.98
CA LEU A 13 -16.04 7.67 4.63
C LEU A 13 -17.55 7.50 4.75
N ASP A 14 -18.20 8.41 5.48
CA ASP A 14 -19.66 8.50 5.54
C ASP A 14 -20.07 9.98 5.51
N GLU A 15 -20.66 10.39 4.38
CA GLU A 15 -21.08 11.78 4.14
C GLU A 15 -22.33 12.17 4.93
N SER A 16 -23.01 11.20 5.56
CA SER A 16 -24.33 11.41 6.18
C SER A 16 -24.28 11.63 7.70
N ILE A 17 -23.12 11.45 8.32
CA ILE A 17 -22.98 11.55 9.78
C ILE A 17 -22.59 12.96 10.22
N SER A 18 -22.85 13.29 11.49
CA SER A 18 -22.29 14.47 12.18
C SER A 18 -21.35 14.09 13.34
N ASP A 19 -21.51 12.88 13.89
CA ASP A 19 -20.79 12.41 15.08
C ASP A 19 -19.94 11.17 14.79
N HIS A 20 -18.83 11.06 15.54
CA HIS A 20 -17.88 9.96 15.47
C HIS A 20 -18.38 8.79 16.31
N PHE A 21 -18.97 7.79 15.67
CA PHE A 21 -19.29 6.52 16.32
C PHE A 21 -18.67 5.35 15.58
N LEU A 22 -18.32 4.33 16.37
CA LEU A 22 -17.85 3.06 15.86
C LEU A 22 -19.08 2.24 15.43
N LYS A 23 -19.25 2.04 14.12
CA LYS A 23 -20.39 1.31 13.57
C LYS A 23 -20.05 -0.15 13.32
N GLU A 24 -20.90 -1.06 13.75
CA GLU A 24 -20.79 -2.50 13.48
C GLU A 24 -21.31 -2.88 12.09
N TYR A 25 -20.73 -3.92 11.50
CA TYR A 25 -21.00 -4.40 10.14
C TYR A 25 -21.20 -5.93 10.07
N ASP A 26 -22.46 -6.34 9.86
CA ASP A 26 -22.87 -7.75 9.71
C ASP A 26 -22.30 -8.46 8.49
N GLY A 27 -22.10 -9.78 8.58
CA GLY A 27 -21.76 -10.64 7.45
C GLY A 27 -20.30 -11.11 7.40
N GLY A 28 -19.56 -10.97 8.50
CA GLY A 28 -18.25 -11.58 8.70
C GLY A 28 -18.32 -12.85 9.56
N LYS A 29 -17.27 -13.68 9.53
CA LYS A 29 -17.07 -14.77 10.51
C LYS A 29 -16.53 -14.27 11.87
N PHE A 30 -16.37 -12.97 12.00
CA PHE A 30 -15.76 -12.26 13.11
C PHE A 30 -16.35 -10.84 13.16
N ASP A 31 -16.23 -10.17 14.29
CA ASP A 31 -16.86 -8.87 14.52
C ASP A 31 -16.14 -7.80 13.73
N ARG A 32 -16.90 -6.89 13.11
CA ARG A 32 -16.35 -5.86 12.23
C ARG A 32 -16.93 -4.52 12.57
N HIS A 33 -16.03 -3.57 12.80
CA HIS A 33 -16.39 -2.20 13.11
C HIS A 33 -15.66 -1.22 12.21
N ALA A 34 -16.27 -0.06 11.98
CA ALA A 34 -15.60 1.05 11.33
C ALA A 34 -15.90 2.36 12.04
N LEU A 35 -14.85 3.16 12.26
CA LEU A 35 -15.00 4.57 12.58
C LEU A 35 -15.42 5.30 11.31
N HIS A 36 -16.58 5.94 11.36
CA HIS A 36 -17.05 6.75 10.25
C HIS A 36 -16.37 8.11 10.25
N LEU A 37 -15.85 8.51 9.09
CA LEU A 37 -15.11 9.75 8.88
C LEU A 37 -15.98 10.75 8.12
N GLN A 38 -15.94 12.00 8.56
CA GLN A 38 -16.48 13.13 7.82
C GLN A 38 -15.70 13.34 6.51
N PRO A 39 -16.29 13.95 5.47
CA PRO A 39 -15.56 14.29 4.25
C PRO A 39 -14.28 15.10 4.48
N SER A 40 -14.31 16.09 5.39
CA SER A 40 -13.12 16.88 5.72
C SER A 40 -12.00 16.04 6.36
N GLU A 41 -12.35 15.11 7.25
CA GLU A 41 -11.38 14.21 7.87
C GLU A 41 -10.81 13.23 6.84
N TYR A 42 -11.66 12.65 5.99
CA TYR A 42 -11.19 11.80 4.91
C TYR A 42 -10.22 12.54 3.99
N ASN A 43 -10.51 13.80 3.65
CA ASN A 43 -9.64 14.62 2.83
C ASN A 43 -8.30 14.94 3.53
N ASP A 44 -8.30 15.38 4.78
CA ASP A 44 -7.08 15.84 5.44
C ASP A 44 -6.23 14.70 6.04
N TYR A 45 -6.87 13.63 6.54
CA TYR A 45 -6.19 12.45 7.08
C TYR A 45 -5.84 11.43 6.00
N TYR A 46 -6.83 10.96 5.22
CA TYR A 46 -6.61 9.85 4.28
C TYR A 46 -5.99 10.34 2.97
N LEU A 47 -6.62 11.27 2.27
CA LEU A 47 -6.03 11.82 1.03
C LEU A 47 -4.81 12.70 1.34
N GLY A 48 -4.87 13.50 2.41
CA GLY A 48 -3.83 14.41 2.87
C GLY A 48 -2.66 13.69 3.53
N TYR A 49 -2.53 13.76 4.85
CA TYR A 49 -1.28 13.33 5.50
C TYR A 49 -0.87 11.88 5.19
N ALA A 50 -1.82 10.94 5.15
CA ALA A 50 -1.47 9.55 4.86
C ALA A 50 -0.99 9.35 3.42
N ASN A 51 -1.69 9.88 2.40
CA ASN A 51 -1.41 9.56 1.00
C ASN A 51 -0.65 10.66 0.22
N SER A 52 -0.67 11.91 0.66
CA SER A 52 0.12 13.02 0.11
C SER A 52 1.43 13.29 0.88
N VAL A 53 1.58 12.77 2.11
CA VAL A 53 2.83 12.91 2.89
C VAL A 53 3.49 11.57 3.17
N LEU A 54 2.86 10.67 3.94
CA LEU A 54 3.51 9.43 4.38
C LEU A 54 3.75 8.43 3.23
N TRP A 55 2.79 8.25 2.33
CA TRP A 55 2.96 7.38 1.16
C TRP A 55 4.16 7.79 0.29
N PRO A 56 4.27 9.03 -0.24
CA PRO A 56 5.44 9.45 -1.01
C PRO A 56 6.74 9.34 -0.22
N LEU A 57 6.73 9.75 1.06
CA LEU A 57 7.89 9.64 1.95
C LEU A 57 8.40 8.19 2.05
N PHE A 58 7.51 7.23 2.29
CA PHE A 58 7.87 5.83 2.51
C PHE A 58 8.26 5.13 1.20
N HIS A 59 7.94 5.73 0.05
CA HIS A 59 8.36 5.27 -1.27
C HIS A 59 9.52 6.11 -1.85
N GLY A 60 10.26 6.86 -1.02
CA GLY A 60 11.43 7.63 -1.46
C GLY A 60 11.13 8.69 -2.51
N ARG A 61 9.88 9.19 -2.54
CA ARG A 61 9.38 10.21 -3.46
C ARG A 61 9.17 11.52 -2.72
N THR A 62 10.23 12.02 -2.07
CA THR A 62 10.17 13.29 -1.35
C THR A 62 9.83 14.48 -2.26
N ASP A 63 10.06 14.33 -3.57
CA ASP A 63 9.65 15.26 -4.63
C ASP A 63 8.13 15.38 -4.79
N LEU A 64 7.36 14.41 -4.30
CA LEU A 64 5.90 14.37 -4.35
C LEU A 64 5.22 14.69 -3.01
N LEU A 65 5.99 15.11 -1.99
CA LEU A 65 5.40 15.50 -0.71
C LEU A 65 4.53 16.75 -0.88
N ASP A 66 3.26 16.63 -0.52
CA ASP A 66 2.35 17.76 -0.42
C ASP A 66 1.88 17.91 1.03
N VAL A 67 2.46 18.90 1.71
CA VAL A 67 2.22 19.19 3.13
C VAL A 67 1.36 20.44 3.24
N ALA A 68 0.06 20.25 3.47
CA ALA A 68 -0.87 21.34 3.70
C ALA A 68 -1.12 21.59 5.19
N HIS A 69 -1.54 22.81 5.53
CA HIS A 69 -1.92 23.18 6.88
C HIS A 69 -3.09 22.29 7.38
N GLY A 70 -3.03 21.83 8.63
CA GLY A 70 -4.10 21.02 9.23
C GLY A 70 -4.01 19.52 8.99
N GLN A 71 -3.37 19.04 7.90
CA GLN A 71 -3.29 17.60 7.58
C GLN A 71 -2.70 16.74 8.71
N LEU A 72 -1.57 17.16 9.29
CA LEU A 72 -0.96 16.45 10.44
C LEU A 72 -1.89 16.43 11.67
N ALA A 73 -2.61 17.53 11.92
CA ALA A 73 -3.52 17.62 13.05
C ALA A 73 -4.76 16.73 12.83
N ALA A 74 -5.32 16.71 11.62
CA ALA A 74 -6.38 15.78 11.23
C ALA A 74 -5.92 14.33 11.36
N TYR A 75 -4.67 14.03 10.96
CA TYR A 75 -4.12 12.69 11.06
C TYR A 75 -3.98 12.18 12.49
N ALA A 76 -3.49 13.02 13.39
CA ALA A 76 -3.45 12.71 14.82
C ALA A 76 -4.88 12.60 15.41
N SER A 77 -5.78 13.51 15.04
CA SER A 77 -7.17 13.56 15.53
C SER A 77 -7.97 12.30 15.16
N VAL A 78 -7.88 11.83 13.91
CA VAL A 78 -8.57 10.59 13.49
C VAL A 78 -8.05 9.38 14.28
N ASN A 79 -6.75 9.29 14.51
CA ASN A 79 -6.16 8.22 15.32
C ASN A 79 -6.59 8.29 16.80
N GLN A 80 -6.69 9.50 17.36
CA GLN A 80 -7.20 9.71 18.71
C GLN A 80 -8.66 9.26 18.83
N LYS A 81 -9.52 9.71 17.91
CA LYS A 81 -10.94 9.31 17.88
C LYS A 81 -11.11 7.81 17.71
N LEU A 82 -10.26 7.18 16.89
CA LEU A 82 -10.27 5.73 16.74
C LEU A 82 -9.86 5.04 18.05
N ALA A 83 -8.83 5.51 18.76
CA ALA A 83 -8.46 4.97 20.05
C ALA A 83 -9.60 5.10 21.09
N GLU A 84 -10.21 6.28 21.18
CA GLU A 84 -11.34 6.55 22.09
C GLU A 84 -12.53 5.65 21.78
N ALA A 85 -12.88 5.54 20.49
CA ALA A 85 -14.01 4.76 20.03
C ALA A 85 -13.77 3.24 20.17
N THR A 86 -12.52 2.76 20.16
CA THR A 86 -12.21 1.33 20.28
C THR A 86 -11.91 0.88 21.70
N ARG A 87 -11.59 1.80 22.61
CA ARG A 87 -11.19 1.49 23.99
C ARG A 87 -12.17 0.56 24.73
N HIS A 88 -13.47 0.72 24.51
CA HIS A 88 -14.50 -0.06 25.21
C HIS A 88 -14.63 -1.51 24.70
N LEU A 89 -14.07 -1.82 23.53
CA LEU A 89 -14.04 -3.17 22.97
C LEU A 89 -12.83 -3.98 23.45
N ILE A 90 -11.82 -3.31 24.03
CA ILE A 90 -10.56 -3.94 24.46
C ILE A 90 -10.73 -4.49 25.88
N THR A 91 -10.48 -5.78 26.03
CA THR A 91 -10.40 -6.53 27.28
C THR A 91 -8.95 -6.79 27.67
N ASP A 92 -8.69 -7.14 28.94
CA ASP A 92 -7.32 -7.21 29.47
C ASP A 92 -6.43 -8.28 28.81
N ASP A 93 -7.03 -9.35 28.25
CA ASP A 93 -6.31 -10.46 27.62
C ASP A 93 -6.12 -10.28 26.10
N ASP A 94 -6.66 -9.20 25.52
CA ASP A 94 -6.57 -8.96 24.08
C ASP A 94 -5.13 -8.68 23.64
N THR A 95 -4.79 -9.14 22.44
CA THR A 95 -3.60 -8.72 21.70
C THR A 95 -4.03 -7.82 20.56
N ILE A 96 -3.48 -6.61 20.51
CA ILE A 96 -3.85 -5.60 19.53
C ILE A 96 -2.83 -5.60 18.40
N TRP A 97 -3.29 -5.71 17.16
CA TRP A 97 -2.43 -5.69 15.98
C TRP A 97 -2.87 -4.59 15.03
N ILE A 98 -2.03 -3.55 14.92
CA ILE A 98 -2.30 -2.35 14.12
C ILE A 98 -1.55 -2.46 12.79
N HIS A 99 -2.25 -2.17 11.70
CA HIS A 99 -1.72 -2.35 10.36
C HIS A 99 -1.59 -1.02 9.61
N ASP A 100 -0.41 -0.82 9.05
CA ASP A 100 -0.08 0.15 8.02
C ASP A 100 0.02 1.63 8.43
N TYR A 101 0.63 2.42 7.55
CA TYR A 101 1.05 3.81 7.79
C TYR A 101 -0.09 4.77 8.14
N HIS A 102 -1.35 4.42 7.89
CA HIS A 102 -2.51 5.24 8.27
C HIS A 102 -2.67 5.35 9.80
N PHE A 103 -2.24 4.32 10.54
CA PHE A 103 -2.53 4.17 11.96
C PHE A 103 -1.28 4.23 12.86
N ILE A 104 -0.18 4.82 12.39
CA ILE A 104 1.06 4.92 13.17
C ILE A 104 0.83 5.51 14.58
N PRO A 105 0.03 6.58 14.79
CA PRO A 105 -0.20 7.14 16.12
C PRO A 105 -1.06 6.27 17.06
N LEU A 106 -1.79 5.29 16.54
CA LEU A 106 -2.90 4.66 17.25
C LEU A 106 -2.47 4.01 18.58
N ALA A 107 -1.33 3.32 18.65
CA ALA A 107 -0.84 2.78 19.92
C ALA A 107 -0.56 3.88 20.94
N SER A 108 0.06 4.99 20.55
CA SER A 108 0.31 6.14 21.44
C SER A 108 -1.00 6.68 22.02
N GLU A 109 -2.05 6.80 21.20
CA GLU A 109 -3.36 7.24 21.67
C GLU A 109 -4.02 6.21 22.61
N LEU A 110 -3.94 4.92 22.31
CA LEU A 110 -4.43 3.85 23.21
C LEU A 110 -3.68 3.84 24.55
N ARG A 111 -2.36 4.06 24.56
CA ARG A 111 -1.57 4.16 25.80
C ARG A 111 -2.02 5.33 26.67
N LYS A 112 -2.38 6.48 26.08
CA LYS A 112 -2.95 7.63 26.84
C LYS A 112 -4.28 7.29 27.51
N LEU A 113 -5.05 6.34 26.95
CA LEU A 113 -6.30 5.81 27.51
C LEU A 113 -6.09 4.65 28.50
N GLY A 114 -4.84 4.39 28.90
CA GLY A 114 -4.48 3.39 29.90
C GLY A 114 -4.44 1.95 29.40
N VAL A 115 -4.53 1.72 28.08
CA VAL A 115 -4.43 0.36 27.50
C VAL A 115 -3.02 -0.19 27.75
N GLN A 116 -2.92 -1.32 28.45
CA GLN A 116 -1.65 -2.00 28.77
C GLN A 116 -1.44 -3.29 27.96
N ASN A 117 -2.41 -3.68 27.13
CA ASN A 117 -2.35 -4.86 26.28
C ASN A 117 -1.09 -4.86 25.40
N PRO A 118 -0.59 -6.04 24.98
CA PRO A 118 0.41 -6.12 23.93
C PRO A 118 -0.12 -5.49 22.63
N ILE A 119 0.64 -4.56 22.05
CA ILE A 119 0.32 -3.88 20.79
C ILE A 119 1.47 -4.04 19.79
N GLY A 120 1.19 -4.78 18.72
CA GLY A 120 2.07 -4.89 17.56
C GLY A 120 1.67 -3.92 16.45
N PHE A 121 2.65 -3.37 15.74
CA PHE A 121 2.48 -2.66 14.47
C PHE A 121 3.01 -3.52 13.33
N PHE A 122 2.37 -3.49 12.16
CA PHE A 122 2.97 -4.00 10.94
C PHE A 122 2.86 -2.99 9.80
N LEU A 123 3.99 -2.53 9.27
CA LEU A 123 4.06 -1.62 8.13
C LEU A 123 4.08 -2.41 6.83
N HIS A 124 3.10 -2.19 5.95
CA HIS A 124 3.01 -2.93 4.69
C HIS A 124 3.81 -2.29 3.56
N THR A 125 4.06 -0.99 3.65
CA THR A 125 4.92 -0.22 2.74
C THR A 125 6.39 -0.32 3.16
N PRO A 126 7.34 0.11 2.31
CA PRO A 126 8.74 0.19 2.71
C PRO A 126 8.93 1.15 3.89
N PHE A 127 9.96 0.92 4.70
CA PHE A 127 10.35 1.90 5.72
C PHE A 127 11.22 3.01 5.06
N PRO A 128 11.00 4.30 5.39
CA PRO A 128 11.74 5.41 4.80
C PRO A 128 13.22 5.40 5.24
N THR A 129 14.08 5.97 4.41
CA THR A 129 15.50 6.17 4.75
C THR A 129 15.69 7.40 5.63
N THR A 130 16.90 7.55 6.17
CA THR A 130 17.31 8.75 6.92
C THR A 130 17.09 10.04 6.12
N SER A 131 17.43 10.05 4.83
CA SER A 131 17.24 11.23 3.98
C SER A 131 15.76 11.57 3.81
N ASP A 132 14.91 10.56 3.66
CA ASP A 132 13.46 10.75 3.55
C ASP A 132 12.92 11.36 4.86
N VAL A 133 13.26 10.77 6.02
CA VAL A 133 12.78 11.25 7.33
C VAL A 133 13.22 12.69 7.62
N HIS A 134 14.35 13.15 7.08
CA HIS A 134 14.76 14.55 7.21
C HIS A 134 13.82 15.54 6.50
N ALA A 135 13.09 15.11 5.47
CA ALA A 135 12.08 15.92 4.79
C ALA A 135 10.83 16.17 5.66
N LEU A 136 10.60 15.39 6.72
CA LEU A 136 9.49 15.60 7.64
C LEU A 136 9.76 16.75 8.64
N THR A 137 8.88 17.76 8.63
CA THR A 137 8.88 18.89 9.57
C THR A 137 8.77 18.43 11.03
N HIS A 138 7.85 17.51 11.32
CA HIS A 138 7.55 17.00 12.68
C HIS A 138 8.04 15.57 12.90
N LYS A 139 9.24 15.23 12.38
CA LYS A 139 9.81 13.87 12.45
C LYS A 139 9.88 13.24 13.85
N ARG A 140 9.95 14.04 14.93
CA ARG A 140 9.93 13.50 16.31
C ARG A 140 8.65 12.74 16.62
N ASN A 141 7.52 13.14 16.05
CA ASN A 141 6.25 12.45 16.22
C ASN A 141 6.34 10.99 15.77
N LEU A 142 7.07 10.71 14.68
CA LEU A 142 7.26 9.35 14.17
C LEU A 142 7.94 8.45 15.21
N LEU A 143 8.97 8.97 15.90
CA LEU A 143 9.62 8.24 16.99
C LEU A 143 8.66 8.02 18.15
N ASP A 144 7.98 9.07 18.60
CA ASP A 144 7.06 9.02 19.73
C ASP A 144 5.95 7.98 19.49
N TRP A 145 5.38 7.97 18.28
CA TRP A 145 4.35 7.02 17.88
C TRP A 145 4.88 5.59 17.76
N LEU A 146 5.99 5.36 17.05
CA LEU A 146 6.55 4.02 16.88
C LEU A 146 7.03 3.42 18.21
N SER A 147 7.44 4.26 19.16
CA SER A 147 7.87 3.83 20.50
C SER A 147 6.74 3.39 21.44
N ALA A 148 5.47 3.57 21.03
CA ALA A 148 4.32 3.13 21.82
C ALA A 148 3.95 1.66 21.57
N TYR A 149 4.54 1.03 20.54
CA TYR A 149 4.34 -0.37 20.19
C TYR A 149 5.35 -1.28 20.88
N ASP A 150 4.91 -2.48 21.24
CA ASP A 150 5.77 -3.51 21.82
C ASP A 150 6.60 -4.24 20.73
N LEU A 151 6.07 -4.27 19.51
CA LEU A 151 6.71 -4.85 18.33
C LEU A 151 6.40 -4.00 17.08
N VAL A 152 7.43 -3.68 16.30
CA VAL A 152 7.31 -3.03 14.99
C VAL A 152 7.72 -4.03 13.90
N GLY A 153 6.73 -4.64 13.27
CA GLY A 153 6.91 -5.54 12.14
C GLY A 153 7.05 -4.78 10.81
N LEU A 154 7.98 -5.23 9.98
CA LEU A 154 8.31 -4.66 8.68
C LEU A 154 8.39 -5.77 7.63
N GLN A 155 8.29 -5.42 6.35
CA GLN A 155 8.32 -6.41 5.27
C GLN A 155 9.67 -7.11 5.16
N THR A 156 10.77 -6.34 5.09
CA THR A 156 12.09 -6.89 4.76
C THR A 156 13.17 -6.56 5.80
N GLN A 157 14.28 -7.29 5.76
CA GLN A 157 15.47 -6.95 6.54
C GLN A 157 16.09 -5.61 6.14
N ARG A 158 15.88 -5.17 4.89
CA ARG A 158 16.26 -3.84 4.41
C ARG A 158 15.47 -2.76 5.14
N ASP A 159 14.18 -2.97 5.39
CA ASP A 159 13.34 -2.04 6.13
C ASP A 159 13.72 -2.00 7.62
N VAL A 160 14.02 -3.15 8.23
CA VAL A 160 14.55 -3.22 9.61
C VAL A 160 15.86 -2.43 9.72
N SER A 161 16.77 -2.62 8.76
CA SER A 161 18.04 -1.90 8.71
C SER A 161 17.83 -0.39 8.53
N ALA A 162 16.90 0.03 7.67
CA ALA A 162 16.54 1.43 7.49
C ALA A 162 15.98 2.06 8.78
N MET A 163 15.10 1.34 9.49
CA MET A 163 14.56 1.79 10.77
C MET A 163 15.64 1.92 11.84
N ILE A 164 16.56 0.96 11.92
CA ILE A 164 17.71 1.03 12.82
C ILE A 164 18.55 2.28 12.52
N GLU A 165 18.84 2.51 11.25
CA GLU A 165 19.66 3.65 10.83
C GLU A 165 18.98 5.00 11.14
N VAL A 166 17.68 5.13 10.85
CA VAL A 166 16.88 6.30 11.20
C VAL A 166 16.91 6.52 12.72
N CYS A 167 16.68 5.48 13.52
CA CYS A 167 16.71 5.57 14.97
C CYS A 167 18.06 6.07 15.49
N ARG A 168 19.17 5.52 14.98
CA ARG A 168 20.52 5.90 15.41
C ARG A 168 20.89 7.32 15.00
N THR A 169 20.68 7.67 13.73
CA THR A 169 21.19 8.91 13.14
C THR A 169 20.29 10.11 13.38
N VAL A 170 18.97 9.93 13.30
CA VAL A 170 17.99 11.01 13.43
C VAL A 170 17.60 11.22 14.89
N PHE A 171 17.51 10.13 15.66
CA PHE A 171 16.93 10.16 17.01
C PHE A 171 17.91 9.82 18.14
N GLY A 172 19.19 9.59 17.82
CA GLY A 172 20.25 9.28 18.80
C GLY A 172 20.08 7.93 19.48
N GLY A 173 19.44 6.97 18.80
CA GLY A 173 19.15 5.63 19.30
C GLY A 173 20.41 4.78 19.48
N GLN A 174 20.33 3.85 20.43
CA GLN A 174 21.39 2.88 20.74
C GLN A 174 20.86 1.46 20.63
N MET A 175 21.63 0.57 19.99
CA MET A 175 21.30 -0.85 19.93
C MET A 175 21.49 -1.49 21.31
N LEU A 176 20.52 -2.28 21.74
CA LEU A 176 20.60 -3.13 22.92
C LEU A 176 21.10 -4.52 22.52
N SER A 177 21.61 -5.29 23.48
CA SER A 177 22.17 -6.63 23.25
C SER A 177 21.14 -7.67 22.80
N ASP A 178 19.85 -7.40 23.02
CA ASP A 178 18.73 -8.27 22.64
C ASP A 178 18.11 -7.92 21.29
N GLY A 179 18.73 -7.01 20.53
CA GLY A 179 18.27 -6.59 19.20
C GLY A 179 17.27 -5.43 19.20
N ARG A 180 16.81 -4.97 20.37
CA ARG A 180 15.99 -3.76 20.49
C ARG A 180 16.83 -2.50 20.28
N ILE A 181 16.15 -1.39 19.97
CA ILE A 181 16.77 -0.07 19.86
C ILE A 181 16.20 0.81 20.96
N ARG A 182 17.07 1.38 21.80
CA ARG A 182 16.69 2.38 22.78
C ARG A 182 16.84 3.77 22.20
N CYS A 183 15.73 4.48 22.04
CA CYS A 183 15.68 5.86 21.59
C CYS A 183 15.05 6.73 22.67
N GLN A 184 15.81 7.69 23.21
CA GLN A 184 15.32 8.64 24.23
C GLN A 184 14.61 7.96 25.43
N GLY A 185 15.17 6.83 25.88
CA GLY A 185 14.64 6.05 27.01
C GLY A 185 13.51 5.09 26.67
N ARG A 186 13.13 4.96 25.40
CA ARG A 186 12.08 4.05 24.93
C ARG A 186 12.68 2.94 24.08
N ASP A 187 12.27 1.70 24.33
CA ASP A 187 12.77 0.53 23.60
C ASP A 187 11.81 0.20 22.46
N ILE A 188 12.35 0.05 21.26
CA ILE A 188 11.61 -0.35 20.06
C ILE A 188 12.17 -1.68 19.58
N TRP A 189 11.29 -2.63 19.30
CA TRP A 189 11.67 -3.91 18.71
C TRP A 189 11.28 -3.97 17.23
N PRO A 190 12.19 -3.68 16.30
CA PRO A 190 11.94 -3.89 14.88
C PRO A 190 12.22 -5.35 14.48
N ALA A 191 11.35 -5.93 13.65
CA ALA A 191 11.57 -7.26 13.08
C ALA A 191 10.93 -7.41 11.69
N SER A 192 11.46 -8.32 10.87
CA SER A 192 10.97 -8.55 9.50
C SER A 192 10.04 -9.76 9.46
N PHE A 193 8.85 -9.57 8.89
CA PHE A 193 7.84 -10.60 8.66
C PHE A 193 7.28 -10.44 7.24
N PRO A 194 7.95 -11.01 6.21
CA PRO A 194 7.52 -10.82 4.83
C PRO A 194 6.13 -11.44 4.61
N ILE A 195 5.18 -10.63 4.17
CA ILE A 195 3.83 -11.10 3.87
C ILE A 195 3.82 -12.05 2.67
N GLY A 196 2.95 -13.06 2.69
CA GLY A 196 2.74 -14.00 1.60
C GLY A 196 1.27 -14.18 1.24
N ILE A 197 1.00 -15.07 0.29
CA ILE A 197 -0.35 -15.47 -0.12
C ILE A 197 -0.62 -16.94 0.16
N GLU A 198 -1.89 -17.33 0.21
CA GLU A 198 -2.30 -18.73 0.10
C GLU A 198 -2.08 -19.25 -1.34
N ALA A 199 -0.83 -19.54 -1.68
CA ALA A 199 -0.42 -19.87 -3.05
C ALA A 199 -1.19 -21.05 -3.65
N GLU A 200 -1.41 -22.10 -2.87
CA GLU A 200 -2.14 -23.30 -3.33
C GLU A 200 -3.63 -23.01 -3.57
N ASN A 201 -4.24 -22.16 -2.74
CA ASN A 201 -5.61 -21.72 -2.95
C ASN A 201 -5.71 -20.89 -4.25
N PHE A 202 -4.79 -19.95 -4.44
CA PHE A 202 -4.73 -19.12 -5.64
C PHE A 202 -4.50 -19.93 -6.92
N ARG A 203 -3.63 -20.95 -6.86
CA ARG A 203 -3.40 -21.91 -7.95
C ARG A 203 -4.69 -22.64 -8.34
N ARG A 204 -5.45 -23.16 -7.37
CA ARG A 204 -6.74 -23.82 -7.61
C ARG A 204 -7.77 -22.87 -8.21
N THR A 205 -7.83 -21.62 -7.73
CA THR A 205 -8.67 -20.59 -8.35
C THR A 205 -8.31 -20.37 -9.81
N ALA A 206 -7.01 -20.22 -10.13
CA ALA A 206 -6.54 -20.03 -11.50
C ALA A 206 -6.86 -21.22 -12.42
N GLU A 207 -6.81 -22.45 -11.90
CA GLU A 207 -7.15 -23.69 -12.63
C GLU A 207 -8.66 -23.86 -12.88
N ALA A 208 -9.48 -23.40 -11.94
CA ALA A 208 -10.93 -23.45 -12.06
C ALA A 208 -11.50 -22.40 -13.01
N GLN A 209 -10.76 -21.32 -13.28
CA GLN A 209 -11.20 -20.30 -14.23
C GLN A 209 -11.27 -20.86 -15.65
N LYS A 210 -12.43 -20.70 -16.27
CA LYS A 210 -12.56 -20.95 -17.72
C LYS A 210 -11.61 -20.00 -18.44
N PRO A 211 -11.03 -20.40 -19.58
CA PRO A 211 -10.15 -19.55 -20.35
C PRO A 211 -10.93 -18.33 -20.86
N LEU A 212 -10.90 -17.22 -20.11
CA LEU A 212 -11.08 -15.90 -20.68
C LEU A 212 -9.81 -15.66 -21.49
N ALA A 213 -9.89 -15.91 -22.79
CA ALA A 213 -8.85 -15.49 -23.69
C ALA A 213 -8.93 -13.96 -23.77
N PRO A 214 -7.94 -13.19 -23.27
CA PRO A 214 -7.74 -11.86 -23.82
C PRO A 214 -7.66 -12.02 -25.34
N GLN A 215 -8.26 -11.11 -26.09
CA GLN A 215 -8.23 -11.19 -27.55
C GLN A 215 -6.78 -10.93 -28.02
N ILE A 216 -5.99 -12.00 -28.03
CA ILE A 216 -4.65 -12.07 -28.59
C ILE A 216 -4.74 -12.98 -29.81
N ALA A 217 -4.25 -12.49 -30.94
CA ALA A 217 -4.31 -13.26 -32.19
C ALA A 217 -3.44 -14.52 -32.10
N SER A 218 -3.71 -15.50 -32.95
CA SER A 218 -2.88 -16.70 -33.06
C SER A 218 -1.41 -16.31 -33.35
N GLY A 219 -0.47 -16.90 -32.60
CA GLY A 219 0.96 -16.62 -32.73
C GLY A 219 1.47 -15.42 -31.92
N GLN A 220 0.61 -14.69 -31.22
CA GLN A 220 1.01 -13.67 -30.25
C GLN A 220 1.31 -14.30 -28.88
N ARG A 221 2.29 -13.71 -28.18
CA ARG A 221 2.58 -14.01 -26.78
C ARG A 221 2.04 -12.89 -25.89
N LEU A 222 1.60 -13.23 -24.68
CA LEU A 222 0.97 -12.31 -23.75
C LEU A 222 1.93 -11.93 -22.62
N LEU A 223 2.22 -10.63 -22.53
CA LEU A 223 2.87 -9.99 -21.41
C LEU A 223 1.79 -9.37 -20.53
N ILE A 224 1.79 -9.64 -19.22
CA ILE A 224 0.79 -9.09 -18.30
C ILE A 224 1.42 -8.20 -17.23
N GLY A 225 0.85 -7.03 -17.01
CA GLY A 225 1.10 -6.16 -15.87
C GLY A 225 -0.22 -5.89 -15.14
N VAL A 226 -0.21 -6.03 -13.82
CA VAL A 226 -1.38 -5.75 -12.98
C VAL A 226 -0.91 -4.95 -11.78
N ASP A 227 -1.35 -3.70 -11.71
CA ASP A 227 -0.90 -2.77 -10.69
C ASP A 227 -2.06 -1.84 -10.30
N ARG A 228 -1.98 -1.20 -9.14
CA ARG A 228 -2.75 0.02 -8.92
C ARG A 228 -2.14 1.14 -9.76
N LEU A 229 -2.94 2.09 -10.21
CA LEU A 229 -2.45 3.27 -10.90
C LEU A 229 -1.72 4.18 -9.89
N ASP A 230 -0.45 3.91 -9.62
CA ASP A 230 0.33 4.54 -8.56
C ASP A 230 1.76 4.81 -9.03
N TYR A 231 2.31 5.97 -8.69
CA TYR A 231 3.64 6.40 -9.12
C TYR A 231 4.77 5.50 -8.60
N SER A 232 4.55 4.75 -7.51
CA SER A 232 5.50 3.75 -6.99
C SER A 232 5.71 2.58 -7.96
N LYS A 233 4.73 2.30 -8.83
CA LYS A 233 4.71 1.10 -9.70
C LYS A 233 5.53 1.22 -10.97
N GLY A 234 6.10 2.40 -11.24
CA GLY A 234 6.98 2.60 -12.40
C GLY A 234 6.28 2.35 -13.74
N LEU A 235 4.96 2.46 -13.82
CA LEU A 235 4.17 2.15 -15.01
C LEU A 235 4.65 2.90 -16.27
N PRO A 236 5.00 4.21 -16.22
CA PRO A 236 5.54 4.89 -17.40
C PRO A 236 6.85 4.28 -17.89
N HIS A 237 7.73 3.86 -16.98
CA HIS A 237 8.99 3.18 -17.31
C HIS A 237 8.72 1.80 -17.93
N LYS A 238 7.73 1.07 -17.39
CA LYS A 238 7.26 -0.20 -17.93
C LYS A 238 6.80 -0.05 -19.39
N PHE A 239 5.98 0.96 -19.68
CA PHE A 239 5.42 1.19 -21.00
C PHE A 239 6.49 1.66 -21.99
N ARG A 240 7.39 2.55 -21.57
CA ARG A 240 8.54 2.98 -22.39
C ARG A 240 9.51 1.83 -22.66
N GLY A 241 9.74 0.96 -21.68
CA GLY A 241 10.55 -0.25 -21.86
C GLY A 241 9.93 -1.18 -22.90
N PHE A 242 8.61 -1.37 -22.86
CA PHE A 242 7.90 -2.15 -23.87
C PHE A 242 7.91 -1.47 -25.25
N GLN A 243 7.74 -0.15 -25.33
CA GLN A 243 7.94 0.61 -26.57
C GLN A 243 9.34 0.36 -27.15
N ARG A 244 10.38 0.44 -26.31
CA ARG A 244 11.75 0.22 -26.76
C ARG A 244 11.97 -1.19 -27.29
N TYR A 245 11.38 -2.20 -26.63
CA TYR A 245 11.35 -3.57 -27.15
C TYR A 245 10.73 -3.64 -28.55
N LEU A 246 9.60 -2.95 -28.80
CA LEU A 246 8.96 -2.94 -30.11
C LEU A 246 9.82 -2.24 -31.18
N GLU A 247 10.64 -1.26 -30.81
CA GLU A 247 11.58 -0.59 -31.70
C GLU A 247 12.76 -1.49 -32.10
N ASP A 248 13.26 -2.29 -31.15
CA ASP A 248 14.49 -3.07 -31.31
C ASP A 248 14.25 -4.52 -31.77
N ARG A 249 13.02 -5.04 -31.66
CA ARG A 249 12.70 -6.44 -32.02
C ARG A 249 12.91 -6.75 -33.49
N ALA A 250 13.29 -7.98 -33.80
CA ALA A 250 13.33 -8.44 -35.18
C ALA A 250 11.90 -8.73 -35.68
N SER A 251 11.63 -8.49 -36.96
CA SER A 251 10.31 -8.78 -37.56
C SER A 251 9.96 -10.27 -37.58
N SER A 252 10.96 -11.16 -37.43
CA SER A 252 10.79 -12.61 -37.31
C SER A 252 10.30 -13.06 -35.93
N ASP A 253 10.38 -12.21 -34.91
CA ASP A 253 9.99 -12.58 -33.55
C ASP A 253 8.47 -12.63 -33.40
N SER A 254 7.99 -13.59 -32.61
CA SER A 254 6.56 -13.66 -32.27
C SER A 254 6.11 -12.34 -31.63
N PRO A 255 5.03 -11.70 -32.13
CA PRO A 255 4.56 -10.44 -31.57
C PRO A 255 4.17 -10.60 -30.11
N LEU A 256 4.62 -9.66 -29.27
CA LEU A 256 4.18 -9.55 -27.88
C LEU A 256 3.06 -8.51 -27.77
N THR A 257 2.06 -8.83 -26.96
CA THR A 257 1.00 -7.91 -26.55
C THR A 257 1.12 -7.68 -25.05
N LEU A 258 1.23 -6.43 -24.62
CA LEU A 258 1.18 -6.01 -23.22
C LEU A 258 -0.28 -5.78 -22.81
N LEU A 259 -0.81 -6.66 -21.96
CA LEU A 259 -2.04 -6.42 -21.21
C LEU A 259 -1.67 -5.74 -19.88
N GLN A 260 -1.92 -4.44 -19.77
CA GLN A 260 -1.79 -3.73 -18.50
C GLN A 260 -3.18 -3.48 -17.90
N ILE A 261 -3.42 -4.05 -16.73
CA ILE A 261 -4.56 -3.70 -15.87
C ILE A 261 -4.06 -2.72 -14.82
N ALA A 262 -4.62 -1.52 -14.81
CA ALA A 262 -4.38 -0.52 -13.78
C ALA A 262 -5.68 -0.30 -13.00
N SER A 263 -5.71 -0.70 -11.72
CA SER A 263 -6.90 -0.44 -10.90
C SER A 263 -6.92 1.02 -10.44
N PRO A 264 -8.04 1.76 -10.57
CA PRO A 264 -8.15 3.13 -10.08
C PRO A 264 -7.85 3.21 -8.59
N THR A 265 -7.13 4.25 -8.17
CA THR A 265 -6.87 4.53 -6.76
C THR A 265 -6.60 6.02 -6.59
N ARG A 266 -7.19 6.63 -5.54
CA ARG A 266 -6.89 8.02 -5.12
C ARG A 266 -6.96 9.02 -6.27
N GLU A 267 -8.02 8.91 -7.10
CA GLU A 267 -8.14 9.67 -8.34
C GLU A 267 -8.21 11.19 -8.13
N ASP A 268 -8.51 11.66 -6.92
CA ASP A 268 -8.55 13.07 -6.56
C ASP A 268 -7.16 13.67 -6.28
N VAL A 269 -6.11 12.84 -6.20
CA VAL A 269 -4.74 13.31 -5.94
C VAL A 269 -4.00 13.57 -7.26
N GLU A 270 -3.46 14.78 -7.42
CA GLU A 270 -2.85 15.27 -8.67
C GLU A 270 -1.76 14.33 -9.22
N ALA A 271 -0.85 13.85 -8.36
CA ALA A 271 0.21 12.92 -8.75
C ALA A 271 -0.30 11.63 -9.40
N TYR A 272 -1.50 11.16 -9.04
CA TYR A 272 -2.12 9.96 -9.63
C TYR A 272 -2.75 10.28 -11.00
N GLN A 273 -3.36 11.47 -11.12
CA GLN A 273 -3.90 11.97 -12.40
C GLN A 273 -2.80 12.20 -13.45
N GLU A 274 -1.62 12.67 -13.02
CA GLU A 274 -0.46 12.82 -13.90
C GLU A 274 0.02 11.50 -14.48
N VAL A 275 0.23 10.48 -13.63
CA VAL A 275 0.61 9.13 -14.08
C VAL A 275 -0.43 8.59 -15.05
N ARG A 276 -1.72 8.77 -14.77
CA ARG A 276 -2.80 8.34 -15.68
C ARG A 276 -2.65 8.97 -17.06
N ARG A 277 -2.54 10.30 -17.13
CA ARG A 277 -2.42 11.05 -18.39
C ARG A 277 -1.19 10.58 -19.19
N GLU A 278 -0.07 10.38 -18.50
CA GLU A 278 1.16 9.88 -19.12
C GLU A 278 0.98 8.48 -19.71
N LEU A 279 0.34 7.55 -19.00
CA LEU A 279 0.07 6.19 -19.51
C LEU A 279 -0.88 6.18 -20.70
N GLU A 280 -1.96 6.97 -20.65
CA GLU A 280 -2.90 7.11 -21.76
C GLU A 280 -2.20 7.67 -23.00
N GLN A 281 -1.32 8.67 -22.83
CA GLN A 281 -0.51 9.23 -23.91
C GLN A 281 0.47 8.20 -24.49
N ILE A 282 1.25 7.50 -23.66
CA ILE A 282 2.20 6.49 -24.13
C ILE A 282 1.45 5.36 -24.86
N THR A 283 0.31 4.92 -24.33
CA THR A 283 -0.54 3.90 -24.97
C THR A 283 -0.98 4.35 -26.36
N GLY A 284 -1.49 5.57 -26.49
CA GLY A 284 -1.92 6.12 -27.78
C GLY A 284 -0.77 6.24 -28.77
N GLN A 285 0.40 6.71 -28.33
CA GLN A 285 1.60 6.83 -29.16
C GLN A 285 2.10 5.46 -29.65
N VAL A 286 2.23 4.48 -28.74
CA VAL A 286 2.73 3.14 -29.07
C VAL A 286 1.75 2.42 -29.99
N ASN A 287 0.47 2.41 -29.66
CA ASN A 287 -0.53 1.74 -30.51
C ASN A 287 -0.65 2.44 -31.86
N GLY A 288 -0.58 3.77 -31.93
CA GLY A 288 -0.61 4.51 -33.20
C GLY A 288 0.59 4.20 -34.12
N ARG A 289 1.75 3.87 -33.55
CA ARG A 289 2.98 3.58 -34.30
C ARG A 289 3.13 2.11 -34.70
N PHE A 290 2.71 1.17 -33.84
CA PHE A 290 3.05 -0.25 -33.98
C PHE A 290 1.84 -1.16 -34.18
N ALA A 291 0.61 -0.65 -34.12
CA ALA A 291 -0.57 -1.49 -34.35
C ALA A 291 -0.69 -1.92 -35.83
N GLU A 292 -1.24 -3.11 -36.02
CA GLU A 292 -1.59 -3.67 -37.32
C GLU A 292 -3.02 -4.22 -37.25
N LEU A 293 -3.60 -4.63 -38.39
CA LEU A 293 -4.90 -5.28 -38.40
C LEU A 293 -4.86 -6.57 -37.56
N GLY A 294 -5.60 -6.58 -36.45
CA GLY A 294 -5.63 -7.71 -35.51
C GLY A 294 -4.49 -7.74 -34.49
N TYR A 295 -3.64 -6.70 -34.42
CA TYR A 295 -2.58 -6.58 -33.44
C TYR A 295 -2.61 -5.21 -32.75
N ILE A 296 -2.85 -5.22 -31.44
CA ILE A 296 -2.81 -4.04 -30.56
C ILE A 296 -1.67 -4.27 -29.57
N PRO A 297 -0.53 -3.56 -29.69
CA PRO A 297 0.64 -3.79 -28.86
C PRO A 297 0.38 -3.61 -27.35
N ILE A 298 -0.37 -2.57 -26.97
CA ILE A 298 -0.73 -2.29 -25.57
C ILE A 298 -2.24 -2.33 -25.41
N GLN A 299 -2.73 -3.31 -24.65
CA GLN A 299 -4.09 -3.39 -24.14
C GLN A 299 -4.11 -2.80 -22.73
N TYR A 300 -4.34 -1.49 -22.62
CA TYR A 300 -4.44 -0.78 -21.33
C TYR A 300 -5.88 -0.76 -20.83
N ILE A 301 -6.09 -1.24 -19.60
CA ILE A 301 -7.40 -1.29 -18.95
C ILE A 301 -7.34 -0.56 -17.61
N HIS A 302 -8.00 0.60 -17.54
CA HIS A 302 -8.16 1.36 -16.30
C HIS A 302 -9.46 0.97 -15.58
N ARG A 303 -9.48 -0.19 -14.92
CA ARG A 303 -10.61 -0.63 -14.09
C ARG A 303 -10.17 -1.69 -13.08
N SER A 304 -10.92 -1.82 -12.00
CA SER A 304 -10.76 -2.94 -11.07
C SER A 304 -11.22 -4.24 -11.73
N VAL A 305 -10.41 -5.28 -11.63
CA VAL A 305 -10.72 -6.63 -12.13
C VAL A 305 -10.77 -7.58 -10.94
N PRO A 306 -11.80 -8.43 -10.81
CA PRO A 306 -11.90 -9.36 -9.69
C PRO A 306 -10.70 -10.32 -9.62
N ARG A 307 -10.30 -10.66 -8.39
CA ARG A 307 -9.07 -11.45 -8.13
C ARG A 307 -9.07 -12.82 -8.79
N ASP A 308 -10.22 -13.48 -8.84
CA ASP A 308 -10.38 -14.78 -9.48
C ASP A 308 -10.21 -14.68 -11.00
N TYR A 309 -10.73 -13.63 -11.64
CA TYR A 309 -10.48 -13.35 -13.06
C TYR A 309 -8.99 -13.04 -13.33
N LEU A 310 -8.34 -12.28 -12.47
CA LEU A 310 -6.89 -12.03 -12.56
C LEU A 310 -6.08 -13.32 -12.50
N ALA A 311 -6.47 -14.26 -11.62
CA ALA A 311 -5.81 -15.56 -11.50
C ALA A 311 -5.81 -16.34 -12.83
N GLY A 312 -6.94 -16.33 -13.55
CA GLY A 312 -7.04 -16.92 -14.88
C GLY A 312 -6.16 -16.23 -15.92
N LEU A 313 -6.11 -14.89 -15.90
CA LEU A 313 -5.25 -14.11 -16.80
C LEU A 313 -3.77 -14.35 -16.54
N TYR A 314 -3.33 -14.42 -15.27
CA TYR A 314 -1.95 -14.76 -14.92
C TYR A 314 -1.56 -16.15 -15.43
N ARG A 315 -2.43 -17.14 -15.29
CA ARG A 315 -2.18 -18.50 -15.80
C ARG A 315 -2.04 -18.54 -17.33
N ARG A 316 -2.68 -17.60 -18.04
CA ARG A 316 -2.62 -17.50 -19.51
C ARG A 316 -1.41 -16.72 -20.01
N ALA A 317 -0.87 -15.80 -19.21
CA ALA A 317 0.25 -14.96 -19.63
C ALA A 317 1.53 -15.77 -19.78
N ASP A 318 2.29 -15.45 -20.83
CA ASP A 318 3.62 -16.00 -21.07
C ASP A 318 4.66 -15.39 -20.13
N ILE A 319 4.47 -14.11 -19.78
CA ILE A 319 5.42 -13.31 -19.01
C ILE A 319 4.63 -12.36 -18.10
N ALA A 320 4.98 -12.32 -16.82
CA ALA A 320 4.51 -11.30 -15.89
C ALA A 320 5.55 -10.18 -15.76
N LEU A 321 5.12 -8.92 -15.93
CA LEU A 321 5.98 -7.75 -15.83
C LEU A 321 5.69 -6.97 -14.54
N VAL A 322 6.40 -7.35 -13.48
CA VAL A 322 6.31 -6.76 -12.13
C VAL A 322 7.58 -5.95 -11.87
N THR A 323 7.50 -4.64 -12.12
CA THR A 323 8.68 -3.74 -12.12
C THR A 323 8.39 -2.42 -11.38
N PRO A 324 7.97 -2.46 -10.11
CA PRO A 324 7.81 -1.24 -9.33
C PRO A 324 9.17 -0.54 -9.15
N LEU A 325 9.15 0.79 -9.01
CA LEU A 325 10.34 1.55 -8.63
C LEU A 325 10.74 1.21 -7.19
N ILE A 326 9.73 1.11 -6.31
CA ILE A 326 9.85 0.64 -4.94
C ILE A 326 8.49 0.11 -4.48
N ASP A 327 8.51 -0.95 -3.67
CA ASP A 327 7.31 -1.58 -3.14
C ASP A 327 7.66 -2.27 -1.82
N GLY A 328 6.70 -2.41 -0.92
CA GLY A 328 6.92 -3.10 0.35
C GLY A 328 7.12 -4.60 0.15
N MET A 329 6.36 -5.20 -0.77
CA MET A 329 6.50 -6.63 -1.13
C MET A 329 6.13 -6.90 -2.59
N ASN A 330 4.92 -6.47 -3.02
CA ASN A 330 4.26 -6.82 -4.29
C ASN A 330 3.71 -8.27 -4.32
N LEU A 331 2.41 -8.44 -4.00
CA LEU A 331 1.72 -9.73 -3.88
C LEU A 331 1.02 -10.22 -5.14
#